data_AF-I4D3H3-F1
#
_entry.id   AF-I4D3H3-F1
#
_cell.length_a   1.000
_cell.length_b   1.000
_cell.length_c   1.000
_cell.angle_alpha   90.00
_cell.angle_beta   90.00
_cell.angle_gamma   90.00
#
_symmetry.space_group_name_H-M   'P 1'
#
loop_
_entity.id
_entity.type
_entity.pdbx_description
1 polymer ?
#
loop_
_entity_poly.entity_id
_entity_poly.type
_entity_poly.pdbx_seq_one_letter_code
_entity_poly.pdbx_strand_id
1 'polypeptide(L)'
;MIFLGNLTIINPNKSLVNFIHYMPLDTDHGMKDTNGNLMTQDELNAIGILIDSIPQPAPPNGYYVSATYVDPTTKDVSFDYAQTPKTPEQQLADLQAQNAQMLLALVQGGLM
;
A
#
# COMPACT_ATOMS: atom_id res chain seq x y z
N MET A 1 2.07 -9.48 17.22
CA MET A 1 3.01 -8.35 17.14
C MET A 1 3.70 -8.37 15.79
N ILE A 2 3.78 -7.23 15.14
CA ILE A 2 4.27 -7.02 13.78
C ILE A 2 5.34 -5.92 13.84
N PHE A 3 6.42 -6.10 13.09
CA PHE A 3 7.48 -5.12 12.96
C PHE A 3 7.36 -4.35 11.65
N LEU A 4 7.44 -3.02 11.74
CA LEU A 4 7.50 -2.08 10.62
C LEU A 4 8.89 -1.47 10.57
N GLY A 5 9.63 -1.75 9.50
CA GLY A 5 11.02 -1.36 9.33
C GLY A 5 11.27 -0.59 8.03
N ASN A 6 12.54 -0.17 7.86
CA ASN A 6 12.98 0.62 6.72
C ASN A 6 12.08 1.86 6.49
N LEU A 7 11.86 2.61 7.58
CA LEU A 7 10.92 3.72 7.61
C LEU A 7 11.53 4.94 6.89
N THR A 8 10.80 5.50 5.93
CA THR A 8 11.15 6.82 5.37
C THR A 8 10.28 7.89 6.01
N ILE A 9 10.89 8.74 6.84
CA ILE A 9 10.19 9.83 7.52
C ILE A 9 9.72 10.84 6.47
N ILE A 10 8.41 11.03 6.37
CA ILE A 10 7.81 12.06 5.52
C ILE A 10 7.58 13.33 6.35
N ASN A 11 7.05 13.17 7.56
CA ASN A 11 6.89 14.21 8.57
C ASN A 11 6.81 13.57 9.97
N PRO A 12 6.76 14.34 11.07
CA PRO A 12 6.76 13.79 12.43
C PRO A 12 5.67 12.75 12.74
N ASN A 13 4.54 12.82 12.04
CA ASN A 13 3.37 11.96 12.27
C ASN A 13 3.11 11.00 11.10
N LYS A 14 4.03 10.90 10.14
CA LYS A 14 3.86 10.05 8.96
C LYS A 14 5.21 9.53 8.46
N SER A 15 5.40 8.22 8.56
CA SER A 15 6.53 7.51 7.97
C SER A 15 6.04 6.47 6.98
N LEU A 16 6.67 6.41 5.81
CA LEU A 16 6.44 5.36 4.82
C LEU A 16 7.08 4.06 5.30
N VAL A 17 6.31 2.97 5.28
CA VAL A 17 6.75 1.63 5.66
C VAL A 17 7.24 0.89 4.42
N ASN A 18 8.51 0.48 4.41
CA ASN A 18 9.09 -0.29 3.29
C ASN A 18 9.39 -1.75 3.65
N PHE A 19 9.28 -2.13 4.92
CA PHE A 19 9.48 -3.51 5.38
C PHE A 19 8.46 -3.86 6.46
N ILE A 20 7.84 -5.04 6.34
CA ILE A 20 6.85 -5.56 7.30
C ILE A 20 7.23 -7.00 7.63
N HIS A 21 7.36 -7.31 8.91
CA HIS A 21 7.59 -8.67 9.40
C HIS A 21 6.51 -9.06 10.41
N TYR A 22 5.71 -10.08 10.08
CA TYR A 22 4.51 -10.44 10.85
C TYR A 22 4.78 -11.24 12.12
N MET A 23 5.97 -11.83 12.25
CA MET A 23 6.34 -12.67 13.40
C MET A 23 7.78 -12.36 13.87
N PRO A 24 8.10 -11.11 14.24
CA PRO A 24 9.50 -10.66 14.37
C PRO A 24 10.25 -11.27 15.56
N LEU A 25 9.53 -11.74 16.59
CA LEU A 25 10.09 -12.39 17.80
C LEU A 25 9.86 -13.91 17.81
N ASP A 26 9.46 -14.52 16.69
CA ASP A 26 9.27 -15.97 16.61
C ASP A 26 10.62 -16.70 16.66
N THR A 27 10.71 -17.84 17.35
CA THR A 27 11.98 -18.55 17.51
C THR A 27 12.53 -19.12 16.21
N ASP A 28 11.64 -19.52 15.30
CA ASP A 28 12.01 -20.19 14.05
C ASP A 28 12.06 -19.21 12.87
N HIS A 29 11.06 -18.32 12.80
CA HIS A 29 10.85 -17.39 11.68
C HIS A 29 11.10 -15.92 12.04
N GLY A 30 11.58 -15.63 13.25
CA GLY A 30 11.82 -14.27 13.72
C GLY A 30 13.00 -13.57 13.05
N MET A 31 13.11 -12.29 13.34
CA MET A 31 14.21 -11.46 12.84
C MET A 31 15.49 -11.81 13.60
N LYS A 32 16.57 -12.04 12.85
CA LYS A 32 17.87 -12.41 13.41
C LYS A 32 18.88 -11.28 13.24
N ASP A 33 19.77 -11.15 14.20
CA ASP A 33 20.94 -10.28 14.11
C ASP A 33 21.94 -10.81 13.05
N THR A 34 23.04 -10.07 12.84
CA THR A 34 24.09 -10.47 11.90
C THR A 34 24.81 -11.77 12.28
N ASN A 35 24.66 -12.23 13.52
CA ASN A 35 25.26 -13.45 14.05
C ASN A 35 24.27 -14.64 14.03
N GLY A 36 23.03 -14.44 13.59
CA GLY A 36 21.99 -15.46 13.54
C GLY A 36 21.20 -15.66 14.83
N ASN A 37 21.36 -14.79 15.85
CA ASN A 37 20.58 -14.82 17.07
C ASN A 37 19.25 -14.10 16.88
N LEU A 38 18.19 -14.57 17.55
CA LEU A 38 16.90 -13.88 17.55
C LEU A 38 17.03 -12.49 18.17
N MET A 39 16.56 -11.48 17.45
CA MET A 39 16.54 -10.10 17.94
C MET A 39 15.52 -9.95 19.08
N THR A 40 15.88 -9.14 20.07
CA THR A 40 15.00 -8.76 21.18
C THR A 40 14.04 -7.65 20.77
N GLN A 41 12.99 -7.46 21.59
CA GLN A 41 12.04 -6.37 21.40
C GLN A 41 12.71 -4.99 21.42
N ASP A 42 13.70 -4.78 22.28
CA ASP A 42 14.40 -3.49 22.40
C ASP A 42 15.27 -3.20 21.17
N GLU A 43 15.95 -4.22 20.64
CA GLU A 43 16.73 -4.09 19.40
C GLU A 43 15.82 -3.77 18.21
N LEU A 44 14.65 -4.40 18.12
CA LEU A 44 13.66 -4.09 17.09
C LEU A 44 13.10 -2.68 17.23
N ASN A 45 12.77 -2.23 18.44
CA ASN A 45 12.33 -0.86 18.69
C ASN A 45 13.39 0.19 18.36
N ALA A 46 14.68 -0.17 18.41
CA ALA A 46 15.77 0.74 18.01
C ALA A 46 15.85 0.96 16.50
N ILE A 47 15.34 0.04 15.68
CA ILE A 47 15.44 0.08 14.22
C ILE A 47 14.10 0.23 13.48
N GLY A 48 12.98 0.27 14.21
CA GLY A 48 11.65 0.39 13.62
C GLY A 48 10.55 0.47 14.67
N ILE A 49 9.31 0.16 14.25
CA ILE A 49 8.12 0.26 15.10
C ILE A 49 7.48 -1.10 15.25
N LEU A 50 7.22 -1.51 16.49
CA LEU A 50 6.41 -2.67 16.81
C LEU A 50 4.97 -2.28 17.10
N ILE A 51 4.04 -2.96 16.41
CA ILE A 51 2.59 -2.79 16.54
C ILE A 51 1.91 -4.14 16.75
N ASP A 52 0.67 -4.15 17.26
CA ASP A 52 -0.03 -5.41 17.52
C ASP A 52 -0.67 -5.99 16.25
N SER A 53 -1.24 -5.12 15.41
CA SER A 53 -1.97 -5.50 14.20
C SER A 53 -1.93 -4.41 13.14
N ILE A 54 -1.93 -4.80 11.86
CA ILE A 54 -2.17 -3.91 10.74
C ILE A 54 -3.66 -3.99 10.37
N PRO A 55 -4.38 -2.87 10.24
CA PRO A 55 -5.76 -2.88 9.78
C PRO A 55 -5.87 -3.46 8.37
N GLN A 56 -6.93 -4.21 8.10
CA GLN A 56 -7.17 -4.75 6.77
C GLN A 56 -7.40 -3.59 5.78
N PRO A 57 -6.60 -3.46 4.70
CA PRO A 57 -6.83 -2.44 3.70
C PRO A 57 -8.15 -2.69 2.97
N ALA A 58 -8.87 -1.61 2.67
CA ALA A 58 -10.15 -1.63 1.96
C ALA A 58 -10.08 -0.69 0.73
N PRO A 59 -9.30 -1.05 -0.31
CA PRO A 59 -9.20 -0.23 -1.51
C PRO A 59 -10.54 -0.19 -2.26
N PRO A 60 -10.93 0.95 -2.86
CA PRO A 60 -12.06 1.02 -3.77
C PRO A 60 -11.87 0.08 -4.98
N ASN A 61 -12.97 -0.26 -5.67
CA ASN A 61 -12.89 -1.11 -6.86
C ASN A 61 -11.99 -0.49 -7.94
N GLY A 62 -11.10 -1.28 -8.52
CA GLY A 62 -10.11 -0.82 -9.50
C GLY A 62 -8.93 -0.06 -8.91
N TYR A 63 -8.73 -0.09 -7.59
CA TYR A 63 -7.57 0.44 -6.91
C TYR A 63 -6.82 -0.66 -6.16
N TYR A 64 -5.53 -0.42 -5.89
CA TYR A 64 -4.68 -1.27 -5.07
C TYR A 64 -3.93 -0.43 -4.03
N VAL A 65 -3.45 -1.07 -2.96
CA VAL A 65 -2.58 -0.43 -1.95
C VAL A 65 -1.24 -0.09 -2.60
N SER A 66 -0.97 1.20 -2.78
CA SER A 66 0.28 1.68 -3.37
C SER A 66 1.36 1.93 -2.32
N ALA A 67 0.96 2.36 -1.13
CA ALA A 67 1.87 2.62 -0.02
C ALA A 67 1.20 2.38 1.33
N THR A 68 2.00 1.98 2.31
CA THR A 68 1.59 1.83 3.72
C THR A 68 2.36 2.84 4.55
N TYR A 69 1.68 3.54 5.43
CA TYR A 69 2.26 4.53 6.33
C TYR A 69 1.96 4.19 7.78
N VAL A 70 2.81 4.66 8.68
CA VAL A 70 2.59 4.58 10.12
C VAL A 70 2.85 5.95 10.77
N ASP A 71 2.01 6.32 11.72
CA ASP A 71 2.29 7.41 12.66
C ASP A 71 3.23 6.85 13.77
N PRO A 72 4.47 7.35 13.90
CA PRO A 72 5.41 6.82 14.89
C PRO A 72 5.00 7.10 16.35
N THR A 73 4.11 8.05 16.59
CA THR A 73 3.63 8.45 17.93
C THR A 73 2.43 7.60 18.34
N THR A 74 1.42 7.50 17.48
CA THR A 74 0.18 6.77 17.81
C THR A 74 0.23 5.30 17.41
N LYS A 75 1.17 4.94 16.52
CA LYS A 75 1.27 3.62 15.87
C LYS A 75 0.11 3.30 14.93
N ASP A 76 -0.67 4.30 14.54
CA ASP A 76 -1.75 4.14 13.58
C ASP A 76 -1.21 3.89 12.17
N VAL A 77 -1.78 2.90 11.49
CA VAL A 77 -1.39 2.52 10.12
C VAL A 77 -2.43 3.04 9.14
N SER A 78 -1.96 3.66 8.06
CA SER A 78 -2.80 4.17 6.97
C SER A 78 -2.26 3.74 5.61
N PHE A 79 -3.10 3.83 4.57
CA PHE A 79 -2.78 3.34 3.23
C PHE A 79 -3.06 4.43 2.20
N ASP A 80 -2.19 4.53 1.20
CA ASP A 80 -2.51 5.21 -0.04
C ASP A 80 -2.94 4.18 -1.09
N TYR A 81 -3.87 4.59 -1.95
CA TYR A 81 -4.41 3.75 -3.01
C TYR A 81 -4.10 4.35 -4.38
N ALA A 82 -3.67 3.53 -5.33
CA ALA A 82 -3.49 3.90 -6.72
C ALA A 82 -4.44 3.13 -7.62
N GLN A 83 -4.82 3.73 -8.75
CA GLN A 83 -5.63 3.03 -9.75
C GLN A 83 -4.85 1.88 -10.35
N THR A 84 -5.50 0.73 -10.48
CA THR A 84 -4.99 -0.41 -11.24
C THR A 84 -4.86 0.01 -12.70
N PRO A 85 -3.66 -0.09 -13.30
CA PRO A 85 -3.48 0.23 -14.71
C PRO A 85 -4.41 -0.62 -15.58
N LYS A 86 -5.11 0.03 -16.51
CA LYS A 86 -5.95 -0.68 -17.49
C LYS A 86 -5.07 -1.47 -18.44
N THR A 87 -5.51 -2.68 -18.78
CA THR A 87 -4.91 -3.48 -19.87
C THR A 87 -5.10 -2.79 -21.22
N PRO A 88 -4.25 -3.03 -22.23
CA PRO A 88 -4.43 -2.48 -23.58
C PRO A 88 -5.82 -2.76 -24.16
N GLU A 89 -6.37 -3.95 -23.92
CA GLU A 89 -7.70 -4.36 -24.39
C GLU A 89 -8.81 -3.53 -23.74
N GLN A 90 -8.71 -3.28 -22.43
CA GLN A 90 -9.65 -2.41 -21.71
C GLN A 90 -9.55 -0.95 -22.17
N GLN A 91 -8.33 -0.46 -22.41
CA GLN A 91 -8.12 0.88 -22.96
C GLN A 91 -8.75 1.01 -24.36
N LEU A 92 -8.60 -0.01 -25.21
CA LEU A 92 -9.19 -0.02 -26.54
C LEU A 92 -10.72 -0.07 -26.48
N ALA A 93 -11.30 -0.89 -25.60
CA ALA A 93 -12.74 -0.95 -25.39
C ALA A 93 -13.32 0.40 -24.92
N ASP A 94 -12.62 1.09 -24.03
CA ASP A 94 -13.03 2.44 -23.56
C ASP A 94 -12.98 3.47 -24.70
N LEU A 95 -11.92 3.46 -25.50
CA LEU A 95 -11.80 4.34 -26.67
C LEU A 95 -12.90 4.08 -27.69
N GLN A 96 -13.24 2.81 -27.95
CA GLN A 96 -14.33 2.44 -28.85
C GLN A 96 -15.68 2.89 -28.30
N ALA A 97 -15.92 2.72 -26.99
CA ALA A 97 -17.15 3.16 -26.34
C ALA A 97 -17.30 4.70 -26.38
N GLN A 98 -16.22 5.44 -26.10
CA GLN A 98 -16.22 6.91 -26.18
C GLN A 98 -16.48 7.40 -27.61
N ASN A 99 -15.84 6.79 -28.60
CA ASN A 99 -16.09 7.11 -30.00
C ASN A 99 -17.55 6.81 -30.38
N ALA A 100 -18.09 5.65 -30.01
CA ALA A 100 -19.49 5.31 -30.30
C ALA A 100 -20.48 6.30 -29.66
N GLN A 101 -20.23 6.75 -28.42
CA GLN A 101 -21.04 7.78 -27.78
C GLN A 101 -20.95 9.13 -28.49
N MET A 102 -19.75 9.53 -28.92
CA MET A 102 -19.57 10.77 -29.69
C MET A 102 -20.30 10.71 -31.03
N LEU A 103 -20.17 9.60 -31.77
CA LEU A 103 -20.90 9.41 -33.02
C LEU A 103 -22.42 9.48 -32.81
N LEU A 104 -22.93 8.85 -31.75
CA LEU A 104 -24.36 8.92 -31.43
C LEU A 104 -24.81 10.35 -31.13
N ALA A 105 -24.02 11.11 -30.36
CA ALA A 105 -24.33 12.50 -30.04
C ALA A 105 -24.31 13.40 -31.29
N LEU A 106 -23.41 13.15 -32.25
CA LEU A 106 -23.36 13.89 -33.51
C LEU A 106 -24.59 13.60 -34.40
N VAL A 107 -25.01 12.33 -34.47
CA VAL A 107 -26.22 11.92 -35.18
C VAL A 107 -27.48 12.50 -34.52
N GLN A 108 -27.58 12.44 -33.20
CA GLN A 108 -28.73 12.99 -32.46
C GLN A 108 -28.76 14.52 -32.46
N GLY A 109 -27.59 15.17 -32.52
CA GLY A 109 -27.46 16.62 -32.64
C GLY A 109 -27.68 17.16 -34.05
N GLY A 110 -27.96 16.30 -35.05
CA GLY A 110 -28.21 16.70 -36.43
C GLY A 110 -26.99 17.29 -37.16
N LEU A 111 -25.78 16.97 -36.68
CA LEU A 111 -24.51 17.44 -37.25
C LEU A 111 -23.94 16.49 -38.32
N MET A 112 -24.67 15.42 -38.66
CA MET A 112 -24.37 14.44 -39.70
C MET A 112 -25.56 14.20 -40.61
#